data_AF-X1SE87-F1
#
_entry.id   AF-X1SE87-F1
#
_cell.length_a   1.000
_cell.length_b   1.000
_cell.length_c   1.000
_cell.angle_alpha   90.00
_cell.angle_beta   90.00
_cell.angle_gamma   90.00
#
_symmetry.space_group_name_H-M   'P 1'
#
loop_
_entity.id
_entity.type
_entity.pdbx_description
1 polymer ?
#
loop_
_entity_poly.entity_id
_entity_poly.type
_entity_poly.pdbx_seq_one_letter_code
_entity_poly.pdbx_strand_id
1 'polypeptide(L)' 'GGDDKIISIEASREFTGKIKENCTLKIWDGLYHEIHNEPEKEEVFNFLIDWLDKEVSR' A
#
# COMPACT_ATOMS: atom_id res chain seq x y z
N GLY A 1 -5.09 5.28 0.99
CA GLY A 1 -5.41 5.12 -0.45
C GLY A 1 -4.91 6.31 -1.24
N GLY A 2 -5.13 6.34 -2.55
CA GLY A 2 -4.71 7.42 -3.46
C GLY A 2 -5.57 8.68 -3.39
N ASP A 3 -6.73 8.62 -2.74
CA ASP A 3 -7.60 9.76 -2.45
C ASP A 3 -7.76 10.04 -0.95
N ASP A 4 -6.80 9.58 -0.15
CA ASP A 4 -6.76 9.79 1.30
C ASP A 4 -6.92 11.28 1.68
N LYS A 5 -7.84 11.55 2.62
CA LYS A 5 -8.13 12.90 3.13
C LYS A 5 -7.70 13.10 4.59
N ILE A 6 -7.14 12.06 5.23
CA ILE A 6 -6.68 12.07 6.62
C ILE A 6 -5.17 12.25 6.69
N ILE A 7 -4.43 11.53 5.83
CA ILE A 7 -2.97 11.61 5.77
C ILE A 7 -2.46 11.98 4.37
N SER A 8 -1.23 12.52 4.31
CA SER A 8 -0.59 12.90 3.06
C SER A 8 0.00 11.69 2.33
N ILE A 9 -0.48 11.43 1.12
CA ILE A 9 0.09 10.42 0.21
C ILE A 9 1.52 10.79 -0.19
N GLU A 10 1.80 12.08 -0.33
CA GLU A 10 3.14 12.55 -0.68
C GLU A 10 4.14 12.22 0.44
N ALA A 11 3.72 12.27 1.71
CA ALA A 11 4.58 11.85 2.82
C ALA A 11 4.92 10.35 2.74
N SER A 12 4.00 9.48 2.29
CA SER A 12 4.28 8.06 2.03
C SER A 12 5.28 7.87 0.87
N ARG A 13 5.15 8.67 -0.20
CA ARG A 13 6.11 8.67 -1.33
C ARG A 13 7.49 9.11 -0.87
N GLU A 14 7.57 10.21 -0.13
CA GLU A 14 8.83 10.72 0.40
C GLU A 14 9.51 9.71 1.34
N PHE A 15 8.74 9.13 2.26
CA PHE A 15 9.24 8.14 3.21
C PHE A 15 9.83 6.91 2.49
N THR A 16 9.07 6.33 1.55
CA THR A 16 9.51 5.15 0.80
C THR A 16 10.69 5.45 -0.12
N GLY A 17 10.80 6.66 -0.67
CA GLY A 17 11.96 7.10 -1.45
C GLY A 17 13.28 7.16 -0.65
N LYS A 18 13.21 7.15 0.69
CA LYS A 18 14.39 7.09 1.58
C LYS A 18 14.83 5.65 1.88
N ILE A 19 14.04 4.64 1.54
CA ILE A 19 14.33 3.23 1.82
C ILE A 19 15.03 2.60 0.62
N LYS A 20 16.18 1.95 0.86
CA LYS A 20 17.07 1.46 -0.21
C LYS A 20 16.76 0.04 -0.69
N GLU A 21 16.16 -0.79 0.15
CA GLU A 21 15.92 -2.20 -0.13
C GLU A 21 14.70 -2.72 0.65
N ASN A 22 14.16 -3.86 0.21
CA ASN A 22 13.06 -4.58 0.88
C ASN A 22 11.82 -3.73 1.19
N CYS A 23 11.50 -2.78 0.31
CA CYS A 23 10.33 -1.92 0.46
C CYS A 23 9.54 -1.88 -0.85
N THR A 24 8.22 -1.96 -0.74
CA THR A 24 7.28 -1.80 -1.85
C THR A 24 6.22 -0.79 -1.45
N LEU A 25 6.06 0.27 -2.24
CA LEU A 25 4.93 1.20 -2.09
C LEU A 25 3.86 0.88 -3.14
N LYS A 26 2.66 0.55 -2.69
CA LYS A 26 1.47 0.41 -3.53
C LYS A 26 0.48 1.52 -3.15
N ILE A 27 0.18 2.39 -4.11
CA ILE A 27 -0.91 3.38 -4.01
C ILE A 27 -2.14 2.80 -4.71
N TRP A 28 -3.29 2.96 -4.06
CA TRP A 28 -4.59 2.50 -4.54
C TRP A 28 -5.41 3.71 -4.96
N ASP A 29 -5.29 4.11 -6.23
CA ASP A 29 -5.99 5.29 -6.76
C ASP A 29 -7.50 5.17 -6.54
N GLY A 30 -8.16 6.26 -6.12
CA GLY A 30 -9.59 6.25 -5.80
C GLY A 30 -9.96 5.84 -4.37
N LEU A 31 -9.12 5.04 -3.69
CA LEU A 31 -9.41 4.60 -2.31
C LEU A 31 -9.05 5.68 -1.29
N TYR A 32 -9.85 5.77 -0.22
CA TYR A 32 -9.61 6.65 0.92
C TYR A 32 -8.65 6.00 1.94
N HIS A 33 -8.73 6.45 3.19
CA HIS A 33 -7.74 6.14 4.23
C HIS A 33 -7.70 4.64 4.59
N GLU A 34 -8.85 4.07 4.94
CA GLU A 34 -8.96 2.70 5.43
C GLU A 34 -9.14 1.69 4.30
N ILE A 35 -8.08 1.48 3.50
CA ILE A 35 -8.12 0.62 2.30
C ILE A 35 -8.60 -0.83 2.54
N HIS A 36 -8.51 -1.33 3.78
CA HIS A 36 -9.00 -2.66 4.16
C HIS A 36 -10.54 -2.72 4.34
N ASN A 37 -11.19 -1.56 4.44
CA ASN A 37 -12.64 -1.41 4.64
C ASN A 37 -13.35 -0.86 3.41
N GLU A 38 -12.63 -0.64 2.32
CA GLU A 38 -13.17 -0.21 1.03
C GLU A 38 -13.84 -1.37 0.27
N PRO A 39 -14.69 -1.10 -0.74
CA PRO A 39 -15.27 -2.14 -1.59
C PRO A 39 -14.21 -3.08 -2.23
N GLU A 40 -13.04 -2.54 -2.56
CA GLU A 40 -11.92 -3.24 -3.19
C GLU A 40 -11.01 -3.99 -2.20
N LYS A 41 -11.42 -4.13 -0.92
CA LYS A 41 -10.61 -4.76 0.13
C LYS A 41 -10.05 -6.14 -0.25
N GLU A 42 -10.76 -6.93 -1.04
CA GLU A 42 -10.30 -8.25 -1.48
C GLU A 42 -9.06 -8.12 -2.38
N GLU A 43 -8.99 -7.10 -3.25
CA GLU A 43 -7.80 -6.81 -4.05
C GLU A 43 -6.63 -6.38 -3.18
N VAL A 44 -6.91 -5.57 -2.15
CA VAL A 44 -5.90 -5.12 -1.17
C VAL A 44 -5.31 -6.31 -0.41
N PHE A 45 -6.16 -7.22 0.08
CA PHE A 45 -5.71 -8.41 0.80
C PHE A 45 -4.97 -9.39 -0.10
N ASN A 46 -5.45 -9.63 -1.33
CA ASN A 46 -4.75 -10.49 -2.28
C ASN A 46 -3.35 -9.96 -2.61
N PHE A 47 -3.22 -8.65 -2.87
CA PHE A 47 -1.91 -8.03 -3.08
C PHE A 47 -0.98 -8.21 -1.87
N LEU A 48 -1.51 -8.03 -0.65
CA LEU A 48 -0.74 -8.18 0.58
C LEU A 48 -0.24 -9.63 0.76
N ILE A 49 -1.11 -10.62 0.54
CA ILE A 49 -0.76 -12.04 0.64
C ILE A 49 0.30 -12.41 -0.40
N ASP A 50 0.08 -12.05 -1.66
CA ASP A 50 1.05 -12.30 -2.75
C ASP A 50 2.42 -11.66 -2.47
N TRP A 51 2.42 -10.48 -1.85
CA TRP A 51 3.65 -9.80 -1.47
C TRP A 51 4.36 -10.54 -0.33
N LEU A 52 3.64 -10.96 0.71
CA LEU A 52 4.19 -11.73 1.82
C LEU A 52 4.76 -13.07 1.34
N ASP A 53 4.05 -13.81 0.49
CA ASP A 53 4.51 -15.11 -0.02
C ASP A 53 5.83 -14.98 -0.79
N LYS A 54 6.00 -13.91 -1.57
CA LYS A 54 7.25 -13.61 -2.28
C LYS A 54 8.40 -13.28 -1.36
N GLU A 55 8.14 -12.56 -0.27
CA GLU A 55 9.20 -12.12 0.65
C GLU A 55 9.58 -13.21 1.66
N VAL A 56 8.64 -14.06 2.07
CA VAL A 56 8.89 -15.16 3.03
C VAL A 56 9.49 -16.38 2.35
N SER A 57 9.22 -16.59 1.05
CA SER A 57 9.80 -17.71 0.28
C SER A 57 11.18 -17.42 -0.30
N ARG A 58 11.81 -16.28 0.04
CA ARG A 58 13.19 -15.93 -0.31
C ARG A 58 14.18 -16.61 0.62
#